data_AF-A0A534NLI5-F1
#
_entry.id   AF-A0A534NLI5-F1
#
_cell.length_a   1.000
_cell.length_b   1.000
_cell.length_c   1.000
_cell.angle_alpha   90.00
_cell.angle_beta   90.00
_cell.angle_gamma   90.00
#
_symmetry.space_group_name_H-M   'P 1'
#
loop_
_entity.id
_entity.type
_entity.pdbx_description
1 polymer ?
#
loop_
_entity_poly.entity_id
_entity_poly.type
_entity_poly.pdbx_seq_one_letter_code
_entity_poly.pdbx_strand_id
1 'polypeptide(L)' 'MYLAGKMVVAGPFAEQKDPTLRGLCLYRVESLEEARKLAEGDPMVQARRLEVEVLAWWVEKGAVTFRLPPAAAGK' A
#
# COMPACT_ATOMS: atom_id res chain seq x y z
N MET A 1 -7.70 1.90 -6.26
CA MET A 1 -6.50 1.04 -6.00
C MET A 1 -6.88 -0.38 -5.63
N TYR A 2 -7.80 -0.60 -4.69
CA TYR A 2 -8.28 -1.94 -4.31
C TYR A 2 -8.90 -2.72 -5.49
N LEU A 3 -9.87 -2.15 -6.21
CA LEU A 3 -10.54 -2.81 -7.36
C LEU A 3 -9.58 -3.12 -8.52
N ALA A 4 -8.48 -2.38 -8.64
CA ALA A 4 -7.44 -2.62 -9.64
C ALA A 4 -6.43 -3.71 -9.18
N GLY A 5 -6.60 -4.28 -7.98
CA GLY A 5 -5.72 -5.29 -7.41
C GLY A 5 -4.33 -4.77 -7.00
N LYS A 6 -4.11 -3.45 -7.00
CA LYS A 6 -2.80 -2.84 -6.76
C LYS A 6 -2.50 -2.59 -5.28
N MET A 7 -3.51 -2.27 -4.48
CA MET A 7 -3.37 -2.11 -3.03
C MET A 7 -4.12 -3.26 -2.36
N VAL A 8 -3.40 -4.06 -1.58
CA VAL A 8 -3.90 -5.32 -0.99
C VAL A 8 -4.20 -5.20 0.50
N VAL A 9 -3.53 -4.27 1.19
CA VAL A 9 -3.77 -3.93 2.59
C VAL A 9 -3.61 -2.43 2.75
N ALA A 10 -4.48 -1.81 3.54
CA ALA A 10 -4.31 -0.44 4.03
C ALA A 10 -4.97 -0.33 5.40
N GLY A 11 -4.28 0.27 6.37
CA GLY A 11 -4.85 0.46 7.70
C GLY A 11 -4.03 1.38 8.58
N PRO A 12 -4.69 2.09 9.52
CA PRO A 12 -4.00 2.88 10.51
C PRO A 12 -3.28 1.99 11.52
N PHE A 13 -2.21 2.50 12.10
CA PHE A 13 -1.65 1.90 13.30
C PHE A 13 -2.43 2.32 14.55
N ALA A 14 -2.45 1.44 15.54
CA ALA A 14 -2.90 1.71 16.89
C ALA A 14 -1.81 1.24 17.86
N GLU A 15 -1.77 1.83 19.06
CA GLU A 15 -0.82 1.47 20.13
C GLU A 15 0.66 1.51 19.69
N GLN A 16 0.99 2.33 18.69
CA GLN A 16 2.34 2.46 18.18
C GLN A 16 3.26 3.23 19.13
N LYS A 17 4.52 2.79 19.23
CA LYS A 17 5.56 3.48 20.01
C LYS A 17 5.87 4.87 19.44
N ASP A 18 5.91 4.98 18.11
CA ASP A 18 6.11 6.25 17.41
C ASP A 18 4.77 6.75 16.85
N PRO A 19 4.18 7.80 17.43
CA PRO A 19 2.88 8.32 16.99
C PRO A 19 2.92 9.01 15.63
N THR A 20 4.10 9.32 15.09
CA THR A 20 4.25 9.90 13.74
C THR A 20 3.95 8.88 12.65
N LEU A 21 4.13 7.59 12.92
CA LEU A 21 3.72 6.52 12.02
C LEU A 21 2.20 6.36 12.06
N ARG A 22 1.55 6.73 10.95
CA ARG A 22 0.08 6.82 10.87
C ARG A 22 -0.58 5.52 10.39
N GLY A 23 0.15 4.67 9.68
CA GLY A 23 -0.38 3.41 9.17
C GLY A 23 0.55 2.76 8.15
N LEU A 24 0.06 1.68 7.55
CA LEU A 24 0.74 0.93 6.50
C LEU A 24 -0.19 0.67 5.33
N CYS A 25 0.35 0.81 4.13
CA CYS A 25 -0.27 0.31 2.91
C CYS A 25 0.67 -0.70 2.24
N LEU A 26 0.13 -1.85 1.85
CA LEU A 26 0.86 -2.84 1.06
C LEU A 26 0.36 -2.80 -0.39
N TYR A 27 1.30 -2.60 -1.30
CA TYR A 27 1.06 -2.54 -2.72
C TYR A 27 1.63 -3.79 -3.42
N ARG A 28 0.85 -4.35 -4.34
CA ARG A 28 1.28 -5.40 -5.26
C ARG A 28 1.50 -4.76 -6.63
N VAL A 29 2.73 -4.30 -6.85
CA VAL A 29 3.16 -3.54 -8.03
C VAL A 29 4.51 -4.05 -8.53
N GLU A 30 4.89 -3.66 -9.74
CA GLU A 30 6.13 -4.16 -10.38
C GLU A 30 7.37 -3.34 -9.98
N SER A 31 7.19 -2.13 -9.43
CA SER A 31 8.32 -1.26 -9.06
C SER A 31 8.03 -0.38 -7.84
N LEU A 32 9.11 0.07 -7.19
CA LEU A 32 9.06 1.04 -6.09
C LEU A 32 8.47 2.39 -6.55
N GLU A 33 8.76 2.79 -7.79
CA GLU A 33 8.23 4.02 -8.39
C GLU A 33 6.71 3.95 -8.57
N GLU A 34 6.17 2.81 -9.02
CA GLU A 34 4.73 2.62 -9.11
C GLU A 34 4.07 2.68 -7.73
N ALA A 35 4.66 2.03 -6.72
CA ALA A 35 4.17 2.12 -5.34
C ALA A 35 4.15 3.56 -4.84
N ARG A 36 5.23 4.31 -5.08
CA ARG A 36 5.34 5.73 -4.69
C ARG A 36 4.28 6.58 -5.37
N LYS A 37 4.14 6.46 -6.69
CA LYS A 37 3.13 7.22 -7.45
C LYS A 37 1.71 6.94 -6.94
N LEU A 38 1.40 5.69 -6.59
CA LEU A 38 0.11 5.34 -6.00
C LEU A 38 -0.04 5.96 -4.60
N ALA A 39 0.95 5.81 -3.73
CA ALA A 39 0.90 6.34 -2.37
C ALA A 39 0.81 7.88 -2.33
N GLU A 40 1.58 8.58 -3.16
CA GLU A 40 1.52 10.03 -3.31
C GLU A 40 0.18 10.50 -3.89
N GLY A 41 -0.51 9.66 -4.65
CA GLY A 41 -1.85 9.95 -5.17
C GLY A 41 -2.97 9.93 -4.13
N ASP A 42 -2.70 9.54 -2.87
CA ASP A 42 -3.68 9.57 -1.80
C ASP A 42 -4.12 11.02 -1.47
N PRO A 43 -5.43 11.30 -1.34
CA PRO A 43 -5.91 12.65 -1.03
C PRO A 43 -5.32 13.27 0.25
N MET A 44 -5.00 12.45 1.27
CA MET A 44 -4.41 12.91 2.52
C MET A 44 -2.94 13.29 2.35
N VAL A 45 -2.22 12.62 1.43
CA VAL A 45 -0.85 12.97 1.08
C VAL A 45 -0.81 14.23 0.21
N GLN A 46 -1.69 14.32 -0.80
CA GLN A 46 -1.85 15.53 -1.61
C GLN A 46 -2.25 16.75 -0.77
N ALA A 47 -3.10 16.55 0.24
CA ALA A 47 -3.46 17.59 1.20
C ALA A 47 -2.37 17.89 2.25
N ARG A 48 -1.17 17.29 2.13
CA ARG A 48 -0.02 17.42 3.05
C ARG A 48 -0.35 17.09 4.51
N ARG A 49 -1.33 16.23 4.73
CA ARG A 49 -1.67 15.71 6.07
C ARG A 49 -0.84 14.49 6.44
N LEU A 50 -0.32 13.80 5.43
CA LEU A 50 0.54 12.63 5.55
C LEU A 50 1.74 12.80 4.63
N GLU A 51 2.87 12.24 5.04
CA GLU A 51 4.05 12.01 4.22
C GLU A 51 4.22 10.50 4.02
N VAL A 52 4.80 10.09 2.89
CA VAL A 52 4.95 8.68 2.53
C VAL A 52 6.42 8.29 2.52
N GLU A 53 6.75 7.24 3.25
CA GLU A 53 7.99 6.48 3.08
C GLU A 53 7.66 5.20 2.30
N VAL A 54 8.46 4.89 1.28
CA VAL A 54 8.19 3.77 0.37
C VAL A 54 9.42 2.88 0.31
N LEU A 55 9.23 1.60 0.64
CA LEU A 55 10.28 0.58 0.63
C LEU A 55 9.80 -0.70 -0.07
N ALA A 56 10.76 -1.51 -0.51
CA ALA A 56 10.49 -2.86 -1.02
C ALA A 56 10.58 -3.87 0.12
N TRP A 57 9.52 -4.66 0.32
CA TRP A 57 9.50 -5.72 1.33
C TRP A 57 9.68 -7.08 0.68
N TRP A 58 10.82 -7.72 0.95
CA TRP A 58 11.15 -9.05 0.46
C TRP A 58 10.55 -10.10 1.40
N VAL A 59 9.79 -11.03 0.83
CA VAL A 59 9.13 -12.12 1.57
C VAL A 59 9.28 -13.43 0.81
N GLU A 60 9.25 -14.55 1.52
CA GLU A 60 9.22 -15.87 0.90
C GLU A 60 7.95 -16.03 0.06
N LYS A 61 8.07 -16.73 -1.07
CA LYS A 61 6.94 -17.01 -1.95
C LYS A 61 5.84 -17.75 -1.18
N GLY A 62 4.65 -17.17 -1.12
CA GLY A 62 3.50 -17.76 -0.43
C GLY A 62 3.41 -17.44 1.06
N ALA A 63 4.39 -16.76 1.66
CA ALA A 63 4.34 -16.34 3.06
C ALA A 63 3.17 -15.38 3.35
N VAL A 64 2.71 -14.64 2.34
CA VAL A 64 1.56 -13.76 2.43
C VAL A 64 0.62 -14.00 1.25
N THR A 65 -0.66 -14.17 1.54
CA THR A 65 -1.72 -14.29 0.52
C THR A 65 -2.80 -13.25 0.79
N PHE A 66 -3.30 -12.63 -0.28
CA PHE A 66 -4.34 -11.62 -0.18
C PHE A 66 -5.52 -12.01 -1.04
N ARG A 67 -6.73 -11.76 -0.54
CA ARG A 67 -7.94 -11.87 -1.35
C ARG A 67 -7.97 -10.69 -2.32
N LEU A 68 -7.68 -10.96 -3.57
CA LEU A 68 -7.88 -9.99 -4.64
C LEU A 68 -9.39 -9.90 -4.96
N PRO A 69 -9.90 -8.71 -5.28
CA PRO A 69 -11.28 -8.60 -5.77
C PRO A 69 -11.46 -9.47 -7.02
N PRO A 70 -12.67 -10.03 -7.26
CA PRO A 70 -12.95 -10.80 -8.45
C PRO A 70 -12.64 -9.94 -9.67
N ALA A 71 -11.61 -10.33 -10.41
CA ALA A 71 -11.21 -9.77 -11.67
C ALA A 71 -11.34 -8.23 -11.83
N ALA A 72 -10.31 -7.46 -11.49
CA ALA A 72 -9.43 -6.92 -12.54
C ALA A 72 -8.62 -8.05 -13.22
N ALA A 73 -9.31 -9.05 -13.78
CA ALA A 73 -8.71 -10.11 -14.55
C ALA A 73 -8.49 -9.47 -15.91
N GLY A 74 -7.23 -9.44 -16.31
CA GLY A 74 -6.89 -9.13 -17.68
C GLY A 74 -7.69 -10.01 -18.62
N LYS A 75 -8.03 -9.41 -19.76
CA LYS A 75 -7.96 -10.13 -21.02
C LYS A 75 -6.59 -10.79 -21.16
#